data_AF-A0A2K3JUX4-F1
#
_entry.id   AF-A0A2K3JUX4-F1
#
_cell.length_a   1.000
_cell.length_b   1.000
_cell.length_c   1.000
_cell.angle_alpha   90.00
_cell.angle_beta   90.00
_cell.angle_gamma   90.00
#
_symmetry.space_group_name_H-M   'P 1'
#
loop_
_entity.id
_entity.type
_entity.pdbx_description
1 polymer ?
#
loop_
_entity_poly.entity_id
_entity_poly.type
_entity_poly.pdbx_seq_one_letter_code
_entity_poly.pdbx_strand_id
1 'polypeptide(L)'
;MKFSVSPVVRVAVQCKVASDLPKLVEGLKRLAKSDPMVVCTIEESGEHIVAGAGELHLEICLKDLQDDFMGGAEIIKSDPVVSFRETVLERSCRTVMSKSPNKHNRLYMEARPLEDGLAEAIDEGTIGPRDDPKNRSKILSEQYGWDKDLAKKIWCFGPETTGPNMVVD
;
A
#
# COMPACT_ATOMS: atom_id res chain seq x y z
N MET A 1 14.73 0.95 3.38
CA MET A 1 15.21 -0.32 2.79
C MET A 1 14.04 -0.92 2.04
N LYS A 2 14.17 -1.23 0.74
CA LYS A 2 13.12 -2.00 0.03
C LYS A 2 13.22 -3.44 0.55
N PHE A 3 12.23 -3.89 1.31
CA PHE A 3 12.15 -5.28 1.72
C PHE A 3 11.61 -6.10 0.55
N SER A 4 12.14 -7.31 0.36
CA SER A 4 11.75 -8.21 -0.73
C SER A 4 10.31 -8.72 -0.61
N VAL A 5 9.71 -8.61 0.59
CA VAL A 5 8.36 -9.09 0.88
C VAL A 5 7.59 -7.96 1.57
N SER A 6 6.40 -7.64 1.08
CA SER A 6 5.48 -6.72 1.76
C SER A 6 4.69 -7.49 2.82
N PRO A 7 4.39 -6.92 4.00
CA PRO A 7 3.54 -7.57 4.99
C PRO A 7 2.12 -7.70 4.44
N VAL A 8 1.65 -8.94 4.29
CA VAL A 8 0.36 -9.26 3.65
C VAL A 8 -0.73 -9.55 4.69
N VAL A 9 -0.34 -10.22 5.78
CA VAL A 9 -1.29 -10.68 6.79
C VAL A 9 -1.40 -9.63 7.88
N ARG A 10 -2.64 -9.24 8.22
CA ARG A 10 -2.99 -8.23 9.22
C ARG A 10 -3.80 -8.88 10.33
N VAL A 11 -3.50 -8.51 11.58
CA VAL A 11 -4.25 -8.93 12.76
C VAL A 11 -4.57 -7.69 13.59
N ALA A 12 -5.82 -7.55 14.02
CA ALA A 12 -6.20 -6.54 15.00
C ALA A 12 -5.84 -7.01 16.40
N VAL A 13 -5.20 -6.14 17.18
CA VAL A 13 -4.74 -6.40 18.53
C VAL A 13 -5.39 -5.38 19.46
N GLN A 14 -6.01 -5.88 20.53
CA GLN A 14 -6.63 -5.06 21.57
C GLN A 14 -6.18 -5.52 22.96
N CYS A 15 -6.07 -4.57 23.90
CA CYS A 15 -5.88 -4.94 25.30
C CYS A 15 -7.18 -5.48 25.88
N LYS A 16 -7.11 -6.56 26.66
CA LYS A 16 -8.26 -7.01 27.45
C LYS A 16 -8.63 -6.01 28.55
N VAL A 17 -7.62 -5.34 29.12
CA VAL A 17 -7.78 -4.33 30.18
C VAL A 17 -7.47 -2.95 29.62
N ALA A 18 -8.43 -2.02 29.73
CA ALA A 18 -8.29 -0.67 29.18
C ALA A 18 -7.13 0.15 29.81
N SER A 19 -6.76 -0.15 31.06
CA SER A 19 -5.65 0.53 31.74
C SER A 19 -4.28 0.24 31.15
N ASP A 20 -4.14 -0.87 30.40
CA ASP A 20 -2.86 -1.28 29.80
C ASP A 20 -2.68 -0.78 28.36
N LEU A 21 -3.62 0.02 27.84
CA LEU A 21 -3.52 0.62 26.50
C LEU A 21 -2.23 1.44 26.30
N PRO A 22 -1.76 2.26 27.26
CA PRO A 22 -0.48 2.96 27.11
C PRO A 22 0.71 2.01 26.94
N LYS A 23 0.69 0.86 27.63
CA LYS A 23 1.74 -0.17 27.52
C LYS A 23 1.70 -0.85 26.16
N LEU A 24 0.51 -1.13 25.62
CA LEU A 24 0.37 -1.67 24.27
C LEU A 24 0.93 -0.71 23.21
N VAL A 25 0.60 0.59 23.31
CA VAL A 25 1.12 1.59 22.35
C VAL A 25 2.65 1.68 22.42
N GLU A 26 3.23 1.62 23.62
CA GLU A 26 4.69 1.59 23.77
C GLU A 26 5.29 0.27 23.26
N GLY A 27 4.64 -0.85 23.54
CA GLY A 27 5.05 -2.18 23.09
C GLY A 27 5.04 -2.31 21.57
N LEU A 28 3.99 -1.84 20.90
CA LEU A 28 3.89 -1.79 19.44
C LEU A 28 5.00 -0.93 18.81
N LYS A 29 5.37 0.18 19.45
CA LYS A 29 6.51 1.01 19.01
C LYS A 29 7.85 0.30 19.16
N ARG A 30 8.01 -0.54 20.20
CA ARG A 30 9.22 -1.34 20.40
C ARG A 30 9.26 -2.54 19.44
N LEU A 31 8.13 -3.17 19.18
CA LEU A 31 7.99 -4.25 18.20
C LEU A 31 8.38 -3.77 16.80
N ALA A 32 7.84 -2.63 16.36
CA ALA A 32 8.18 -2.01 15.06
C ALA A 32 9.66 -1.59 14.93
N LYS A 33 10.37 -1.42 16.06
CA LYS A 33 11.83 -1.19 16.07
C LYS A 33 12.63 -2.48 16.06
N SER A 34 12.08 -3.55 16.61
CA SER A 34 12.74 -4.85 16.75
C SER A 34 12.68 -5.61 15.43
N ASP A 35 11.52 -5.57 14.77
CA ASP A 35 11.34 -6.16 13.44
C ASP A 35 10.89 -5.09 12.43
N PRO A 36 11.72 -4.78 11.41
CA PRO A 36 11.38 -3.77 10.40
C PRO A 36 10.36 -4.25 9.36
N MET A 37 10.04 -5.56 9.31
CA MET A 37 9.00 -6.13 8.44
C MET A 37 7.60 -5.98 9.04
N VAL A 38 7.51 -5.78 10.35
CA VAL A 38 6.24 -5.60 11.05
C VAL A 38 5.79 -4.16 10.89
N VAL A 39 4.59 -3.99 10.34
CA VAL A 39 3.97 -2.66 10.18
C VAL A 39 2.82 -2.54 11.18
N CYS A 40 3.01 -1.67 12.17
CA CYS A 40 1.99 -1.32 13.15
C CYS A 40 1.26 -0.06 12.68
N THR A 41 -0.03 -0.17 12.42
CA THR A 41 -0.89 0.95 12.01
C THR A 41 -2.05 1.12 12.97
N ILE A 42 -2.50 2.37 13.15
CA ILE A 42 -3.71 2.69 13.89
C ILE A 42 -4.76 3.09 12.85
N GLU A 43 -5.88 2.36 12.79
CA GLU A 43 -6.98 2.73 11.92
C GLU A 43 -7.80 3.88 12.50
N GLU A 44 -8.57 4.57 11.64
CA GLU A 44 -9.44 5.68 12.05
C GLU A 44 -10.53 5.24 13.05
N SER A 45 -10.86 3.94 13.07
CA SER A 45 -11.73 3.28 14.05
C SER A 45 -11.13 3.26 15.47
N GLY A 46 -9.83 3.52 15.61
CA GLY A 46 -9.09 3.40 16.87
C GLY A 46 -8.53 2.00 17.12
N GLU A 47 -8.67 1.07 16.17
CA GLU A 47 -8.09 -0.26 16.27
C GLU A 47 -6.59 -0.27 15.98
N HIS A 48 -5.84 -1.06 16.75
CA HIS A 48 -4.42 -1.29 16.50
C HIS A 48 -4.25 -2.52 15.62
N ILE A 49 -3.62 -2.34 14.48
CA ILE A 49 -3.40 -3.42 13.52
C ILE A 49 -1.91 -3.67 13.37
N VAL A 50 -1.55 -4.95 13.48
CA VAL A 50 -0.19 -5.45 13.27
C VAL A 50 -0.19 -6.24 11.97
N ALA A 51 0.63 -5.81 11.02
CA ALA A 51 0.83 -6.49 9.74
C ALA A 51 2.18 -7.21 9.74
N GLY A 52 2.20 -8.45 9.26
CA GLY A 52 3.40 -9.27 9.14
C GLY A 52 3.48 -10.02 7.81
N ALA A 53 4.64 -10.64 7.58
CA ALA A 53 4.94 -11.33 6.31
C ALA A 53 4.16 -12.66 6.16
N GLY A 54 3.75 -13.30 7.26
CA GLY A 54 3.03 -14.58 7.26
C GLY A 54 2.52 -14.95 8.64
N GLU A 55 1.80 -16.07 8.73
CA GLU A 55 1.13 -16.52 9.97
C GLU A 55 2.13 -16.81 11.10
N LEU A 56 3.15 -17.64 10.83
CA LEU A 56 4.17 -17.97 11.82
C LEU A 56 4.92 -16.73 12.34
N HIS A 57 5.22 -15.80 11.44
CA HIS A 57 5.88 -14.55 11.80
C HIS A 57 5.00 -13.74 12.76
N LEU A 58 3.70 -13.58 12.44
CA LEU A 58 2.77 -12.89 13.32
C LEU A 58 2.60 -13.58 14.68
N GLU A 59 2.56 -14.91 14.74
CA GLU A 59 2.45 -15.64 16.01
C GLU A 59 3.63 -15.37 16.95
N ILE A 60 4.86 -15.36 16.40
CA ILE A 60 6.06 -15.05 17.17
C ILE A 60 6.03 -13.58 17.63
N CYS A 61 5.74 -12.64 16.73
CA CYS A 61 5.67 -11.22 17.08
C CYS A 61 4.61 -10.91 18.14
N LEU A 62 3.45 -11.58 18.09
CA LEU A 62 2.39 -11.40 19.08
C LEU A 62 2.79 -11.99 20.44
N LYS A 63 3.53 -13.10 20.45
CA LYS A 63 4.06 -13.67 21.67
C LYS A 63 5.10 -12.75 22.31
N ASP A 64 6.03 -12.22 21.52
CA ASP A 64 7.03 -11.26 22.00
C ASP A 64 6.37 -9.97 22.52
N LEU A 65 5.30 -9.51 21.84
CA LEU A 65 4.48 -8.38 22.30
C LEU A 65 3.87 -8.63 23.69
N GLN A 66 3.32 -9.83 23.90
CA GLN A 66 2.69 -10.21 25.15
C GLN A 66 3.71 -10.41 26.29
N ASP A 67 4.75 -11.19 26.05
CA ASP A 67 5.70 -11.64 27.07
C ASP A 67 6.71 -10.54 27.43
N ASP A 68 7.39 -9.96 26.43
CA ASP A 68 8.52 -9.05 26.65
C ASP A 68 8.12 -7.58 26.74
N PHE A 69 7.17 -7.14 25.90
CA PHE A 69 6.85 -5.72 25.78
C PHE A 69 5.69 -5.27 26.66
N MET A 70 4.71 -6.13 26.91
CA MET A 70 3.55 -5.85 27.77
C MET A 70 3.67 -6.46 29.18
N GLY A 71 4.72 -7.25 29.44
CA GLY A 71 4.99 -7.84 30.76
C GLY A 71 3.94 -8.88 31.17
N GLY A 72 3.42 -9.66 30.22
CA GLY A 72 2.44 -10.72 30.44
C GLY A 72 0.97 -10.27 30.44
N ALA A 73 0.67 -9.03 30.05
CA ALA A 73 -0.72 -8.57 29.96
C ALA A 73 -1.48 -9.26 28.82
N GLU A 74 -2.73 -9.69 29.08
CA GLU A 74 -3.53 -10.42 28.10
C GLU A 74 -3.97 -9.52 26.93
N ILE A 75 -3.61 -9.94 25.72
CA ILE A 75 -4.05 -9.33 24.45
C ILE A 75 -5.15 -10.18 23.81
N ILE A 76 -6.11 -9.50 23.19
CA ILE A 76 -7.14 -10.08 22.34
C ILE A 76 -6.67 -9.89 20.90
N LYS A 77 -6.59 -11.01 20.15
CA LYS A 77 -6.23 -11.01 18.73
C LYS A 77 -7.44 -11.40 17.89
N SER A 78 -7.64 -10.71 16.78
CA SER A 78 -8.62 -11.12 15.76
C SER A 78 -8.06 -12.25 14.88
N ASP A 79 -8.93 -12.81 14.05
CA ASP A 79 -8.49 -13.69 12.98
C ASP A 79 -7.60 -12.92 11.98
N PRO A 80 -6.58 -13.59 11.40
CA PRO A 80 -5.71 -13.00 10.41
C PRO A 80 -6.48 -12.71 9.12
N VAL A 81 -6.38 -11.47 8.63
CA VAL A 81 -6.99 -11.02 7.38
C VAL A 81 -5.89 -10.59 6.42
N VAL A 82 -6.07 -10.85 5.13
CA VAL A 82 -5.12 -10.41 4.09
C VAL A 82 -5.46 -9.02 3.58
N SER A 83 -4.43 -8.23 3.26
CA SER A 83 -4.60 -6.94 2.59
C SER A 83 -5.09 -7.15 1.16
N PHE A 84 -6.29 -6.68 0.86
CA PHE A 84 -6.80 -6.65 -0.51
C PHE A 84 -6.17 -5.47 -1.28
N ARG A 85 -5.96 -5.69 -2.59
CA ARG A 85 -5.62 -4.64 -3.54
C ARG A 85 -6.72 -4.57 -4.59
N GLU A 86 -6.95 -3.38 -5.13
CA GLU A 86 -7.97 -3.14 -6.14
C GLU A 86 -7.31 -2.99 -7.52
N THR A 87 -7.99 -3.48 -8.56
CA THR A 87 -7.58 -3.32 -9.96
C THR A 87 -8.80 -3.18 -10.86
N VAL A 88 -8.60 -2.60 -12.04
CA VAL A 88 -9.61 -2.52 -13.10
C VAL A 88 -9.34 -3.60 -14.13
N LEU A 89 -10.38 -4.32 -14.56
CA LEU A 89 -10.25 -5.41 -15.54
C LEU A 89 -10.47 -4.94 -16.98
N GLU A 90 -11.32 -3.94 -17.16
CA GLU A 90 -11.69 -3.42 -18.47
C GLU A 90 -11.67 -1.90 -18.47
N ARG A 91 -11.61 -1.33 -19.66
CA ARG A 91 -11.75 0.11 -19.86
C ARG A 91 -13.14 0.55 -19.39
N SER A 92 -13.20 1.66 -18.65
CA SER A 92 -14.46 2.19 -18.15
C SER A 92 -15.46 2.41 -19.29
N CYS A 93 -16.71 1.97 -19.11
CA CYS A 93 -17.75 2.10 -20.13
C CYS A 93 -18.16 3.56 -20.41
N ARG A 94 -17.85 4.48 -19.49
CA ARG A 94 -18.13 5.91 -19.63
C ARG A 94 -17.03 6.74 -19.00
N THR A 95 -16.79 7.91 -19.60
CA THR A 95 -15.99 8.95 -18.96
C THR A 95 -16.78 9.53 -17.80
N VAL A 96 -16.22 9.46 -16.59
CA VAL A 96 -16.84 9.99 -15.37
C VAL A 96 -16.45 11.45 -15.21
N MET A 97 -17.40 12.27 -14.80
CA MET A 97 -17.19 13.70 -14.55
C MET A 97 -17.39 14.02 -13.07
N SER A 98 -16.40 14.68 -12.48
CA SER A 98 -16.47 15.21 -11.12
C SER A 98 -16.39 16.74 -11.14
N LYS A 99 -17.12 17.39 -10.25
CA LYS A 99 -17.12 18.85 -10.09
C LYS A 99 -16.50 19.22 -8.76
N SER A 100 -15.70 20.29 -8.75
CA SER A 100 -15.23 20.87 -7.50
C SER A 100 -16.41 21.44 -6.68
N PRO A 101 -16.27 21.54 -5.33
CA PRO A 101 -17.34 22.08 -4.47
C PRO A 101 -17.76 23.51 -4.86
N ASN A 102 -16.83 24.33 -5.36
CA ASN A 102 -17.10 25.67 -5.87
C ASN A 102 -17.72 25.70 -7.28
N LYS A 103 -17.97 24.55 -7.91
CA LYS A 103 -18.55 24.36 -9.25
C LYS A 103 -17.76 24.96 -10.43
N HIS A 104 -16.57 25.50 -10.21
CA HIS A 104 -15.76 26.13 -11.26
C HIS A 104 -15.01 25.09 -12.11
N ASN A 105 -14.52 24.02 -11.49
CA ASN A 105 -13.71 23.03 -12.18
C ASN A 105 -14.52 21.77 -12.44
N ARG A 106 -14.31 21.18 -13.62
CA ARG A 106 -14.86 19.89 -14.01
C ARG A 106 -13.71 19.01 -14.48
N LEU A 107 -13.57 17.85 -13.86
CA LEU A 107 -12.56 16.86 -14.21
C LEU A 107 -13.27 15.69 -14.88
N TYR A 108 -12.71 15.24 -16.00
CA TYR A 108 -13.17 14.07 -16.73
C TYR A 108 -12.08 13.02 -16.65
N MET A 109 -12.43 11.82 -16.22
CA MET A 109 -11.48 10.72 -16.08
C MET A 109 -12.08 9.43 -16.62
N GLU A 110 -11.19 8.59 -17.15
CA GLU A 110 -11.48 7.25 -17.59
C GLU A 110 -10.36 6.34 -17.09
N ALA A 111 -10.72 5.18 -16.53
CA ALA A 111 -9.77 4.19 -16.08
C ALA A 111 -9.65 3.07 -17.12
N ARG A 112 -8.43 2.56 -17.31
CA ARG A 112 -8.13 1.38 -18.13
C ARG A 112 -7.13 0.49 -17.39
N PRO A 113 -7.18 -0.84 -17.57
CA PRO A 113 -6.13 -1.72 -17.08
C PRO A 113 -4.78 -1.32 -17.67
N LEU A 114 -3.72 -1.51 -16.89
CA LEU A 114 -2.36 -1.50 -17.41
C LEU A 114 -2.10 -2.78 -18.18
N GLU A 115 -1.17 -2.69 -19.13
CA GLU A 115 -0.69 -3.82 -19.91
C GLU A 115 0.07 -4.81 -19.02
N ASP A 116 0.00 -6.10 -19.37
CA ASP A 116 0.63 -7.17 -18.61
C ASP A 116 2.14 -6.92 -18.45
N GLY A 117 2.65 -7.09 -17.23
CA GLY A 117 4.06 -6.86 -16.88
C GLY A 117 4.45 -5.40 -16.63
N LEU A 118 3.64 -4.41 -17.04
CA LEU A 118 3.96 -3.00 -16.81
C LEU A 118 3.94 -2.65 -15.31
N ALA A 119 2.99 -3.20 -14.56
CA ALA A 119 2.92 -3.03 -13.11
C ALA A 119 4.18 -3.55 -12.40
N GLU A 120 4.69 -4.72 -12.82
CA GLU A 120 5.90 -5.33 -12.26
C GLU A 120 7.14 -4.47 -12.58
N ALA A 121 7.26 -3.99 -13.82
CA ALA A 121 8.35 -3.12 -14.22
C ALA A 121 8.38 -1.78 -13.47
N ILE A 122 7.21 -1.27 -13.05
CA ILE A 122 7.10 -0.08 -12.19
C ILE A 122 7.55 -0.41 -10.76
N ASP A 123 7.10 -1.52 -10.19
CA ASP A 123 7.46 -1.93 -8.82
C ASP A 123 8.97 -2.23 -8.68
N GLU A 124 9.57 -2.84 -9.70
CA GLU A 124 11.03 -3.06 -9.81
C GLU A 124 11.81 -1.74 -9.95
N GLY A 125 11.17 -0.70 -10.48
CA GLY A 125 11.77 0.61 -10.71
C GLY A 125 12.48 0.75 -12.05
N THR A 126 12.19 -0.13 -13.00
CA THR A 126 12.64 0.01 -14.40
C THR A 126 11.98 1.20 -15.08
N ILE A 127 10.74 1.52 -14.70
CA ILE A 127 9.99 2.70 -15.15
C ILE A 127 9.57 3.49 -13.92
N GLY A 128 10.10 4.71 -13.78
CA GLY A 128 9.79 5.59 -12.65
C GLY A 128 9.43 7.02 -13.06
N PRO A 129 8.99 7.84 -12.08
CA PRO A 129 8.72 9.25 -12.30
C PRO A 129 9.99 10.08 -12.55
N ARG A 130 11.16 9.58 -12.13
CA ARG A 130 12.45 10.29 -12.22
C ARG A 130 13.15 10.11 -13.56
N ASP A 131 12.71 9.15 -14.37
CA ASP A 131 13.33 8.87 -15.66
C ASP A 131 13.02 9.96 -16.68
N ASP A 132 13.94 10.17 -17.62
CA ASP A 132 13.73 11.12 -18.70
C ASP A 132 12.49 10.72 -19.54
N PRO A 133 11.53 11.64 -19.78
CA PRO A 133 10.31 11.34 -20.51
C PRO A 133 10.53 10.76 -21.91
N LYS A 134 11.65 11.07 -22.59
CA LYS A 134 11.98 10.50 -23.91
C LYS A 134 12.40 9.04 -23.79
N ASN A 135 13.20 8.70 -22.78
CA ASN A 135 13.62 7.33 -22.54
C ASN A 135 12.43 6.48 -22.10
N ARG A 136 11.61 7.01 -21.18
CA ARG A 136 10.39 6.35 -20.72
C ARG A 136 9.39 6.09 -21.85
N SER A 137 9.13 7.09 -22.70
CA SER A 137 8.21 6.91 -23.85
C SER A 137 8.74 5.93 -24.89
N LYS A 138 10.06 5.81 -25.05
CA LYS A 138 10.66 4.78 -25.90
C LYS A 138 10.44 3.37 -25.33
N ILE A 139 10.69 3.17 -24.05
CA ILE A 139 10.48 1.88 -23.37
C ILE A 139 9.01 1.46 -23.42
N LEU A 140 8.10 2.37 -23.09
CA LEU A 140 6.65 2.11 -23.13
C LEU A 140 6.15 1.77 -24.54
N SER A 141 6.71 2.42 -25.56
CA SER A 141 6.33 2.16 -26.95
C SER A 141 6.90 0.85 -27.48
N GLU A 142 8.17 0.53 -27.17
CA GLU A 142 8.86 -0.67 -27.67
C GLU A 142 8.43 -1.94 -26.94
N GLN A 143 8.19 -1.89 -25.63
CA GLN A 143 7.88 -3.07 -24.81
C GLN A 143 6.38 -3.28 -24.60
N TYR A 144 5.61 -2.20 -24.45
CA TYR A 144 4.19 -2.26 -24.05
C TYR A 144 3.24 -1.72 -25.13
N GLY A 145 3.75 -1.35 -26.30
CA GLY A 145 2.94 -0.91 -27.44
C GLY A 145 2.23 0.44 -27.23
N TRP A 146 2.66 1.26 -26.28
CA TRP A 146 2.07 2.58 -26.07
C TRP A 146 2.38 3.54 -27.22
N ASP A 147 1.45 4.47 -27.45
CA ASP A 147 1.72 5.62 -28.29
C ASP A 147 2.75 6.55 -27.62
N LYS A 148 3.76 6.97 -28.39
CA LYS A 148 4.87 7.79 -27.92
C LYS A 148 4.41 9.15 -27.41
N ASP A 149 3.35 9.70 -27.99
CA ASP A 149 2.85 11.01 -27.59
C ASP A 149 2.02 10.93 -26.31
N LEU A 150 1.25 9.83 -26.14
CA LEU A 150 0.54 9.54 -24.90
C LEU A 150 1.51 9.23 -23.74
N ALA A 151 2.57 8.46 -24.01
CA ALA A 151 3.60 8.12 -23.02
C ALA A 151 4.42 9.34 -22.52
N LYS A 152 4.50 10.42 -23.30
CA LYS A 152 5.14 11.67 -22.85
C LYS A 152 4.27 12.47 -21.88
N LYS A 153 2.94 12.29 -21.94
CA LYS A 153 1.95 13.01 -21.13
C LYS A 153 1.61 12.32 -19.81
N ILE A 154 2.43 11.39 -19.37
CA ILE A 154 2.30 10.81 -18.02
C ILE A 154 2.64 11.89 -17.00
N TRP A 155 1.68 12.22 -16.14
CA TRP A 155 1.82 13.20 -15.07
C TRP A 155 2.52 12.61 -13.85
N CYS A 156 2.03 11.46 -13.37
CA CYS A 156 2.56 10.85 -12.16
C CYS A 156 2.28 9.35 -12.10
N PHE A 157 3.05 8.71 -11.21
CA PHE A 157 2.86 7.33 -10.77
C PHE A 157 2.30 7.33 -9.33
N GLY A 158 1.57 6.30 -8.92
CA GLY A 158 1.02 6.22 -7.57
C GLY A 158 0.65 4.79 -7.16
N PRO A 159 0.41 4.51 -5.87
CA PRO A 159 0.53 5.41 -4.71
C PRO A 159 1.97 5.86 -4.42
N GLU A 160 2.13 6.96 -3.67
CA GLU A 160 3.43 7.44 -3.16
C GLU A 160 4.54 7.60 -4.23
N THR A 161 4.18 8.07 -5.43
CA THR A 161 5.08 8.34 -6.58
C THR A 161 5.75 7.14 -7.22
N THR A 162 5.68 5.94 -6.63
CA THR A 162 6.38 4.74 -7.12
C THR A 162 5.49 3.53 -7.32
N GLY A 163 4.20 3.63 -7.00
CA GLY A 163 3.28 2.52 -7.15
C GLY A 163 2.81 2.27 -8.59
N PRO A 164 2.15 1.13 -8.81
CA PRO A 164 1.78 0.61 -10.13
C PRO A 164 0.50 1.24 -10.73
N ASN A 165 0.23 2.52 -10.45
CA ASN A 165 -0.84 3.29 -11.09
C ASN A 165 -0.27 4.49 -11.82
N MET A 166 -0.89 4.90 -12.92
CA MET A 166 -0.40 6.00 -13.76
C MET A 166 -1.54 6.96 -14.10
N VAL A 167 -1.24 8.26 -14.10
CA VAL A 167 -2.15 9.31 -14.59
C VAL A 167 -1.59 9.89 -15.87
N VAL A 168 -2.41 9.93 -16.91
CA VAL A 168 -2.05 10.37 -18.26
C VAL A 168 -3.09 11.36 -18.77
N ASP A 169 -2.63 12.38 -19.51
CA ASP A 169 -3.44 13.40 -20.18
C ASP A 169 -3.50 13.18 -21.72
#